data_AF-A0A9C9Z6U1-F1
#
_entry.id   AF-A0A9C9Z6U1-F1
#
_cell.length_a   1.000
_cell.length_b   1.000
_cell.length_c   1.000
_cell.angle_alpha   90.00
_cell.angle_beta   90.00
_cell.angle_gamma   90.00
#
_symmetry.space_group_name_H-M   'P 1'
#
loop_
_entity.id
_entity.type
_entity.pdbx_description
1 polymer ?
#
loop_
_entity_poly.entity_id
_entity_poly.type
_entity_poly.pdbx_seq_one_letter_code
_entity_poly.pdbx_strand_id
1 'polypeptide(L)'
;MNQLVNHTTRLLTWTSHLAHIVISLALVSATVLLTTLFFHDIYLAVTSHSLIKSFLHALGILLLLWTMVELIKTELDYLQGGAVDVAVFIEVALVVIVREVIMLPVAETHPGWVELGMWTGAAALLGLTYYFVRSGQYRQRQSVARCDDHQTNGENVQ
;
A
#
# COMPACT_ATOMS: atom_id res chain seq x y z
N MET A 1 8.50 -23.47 -35.33
CA MET A 1 8.59 -22.28 -34.45
C MET A 1 7.80 -22.41 -33.14
N ASN A 2 6.86 -23.36 -33.00
CA ASN A 2 5.97 -23.46 -31.82
C ASN A 2 6.61 -24.14 -30.59
N GLN A 3 7.74 -24.84 -30.76
CA GLN A 3 8.47 -25.53 -29.69
C GLN A 3 9.23 -24.56 -28.76
N LEU A 4 9.67 -23.40 -29.28
CA LEU A 4 10.39 -22.39 -28.48
C LEU A 4 9.46 -21.62 -27.55
N VAL A 5 8.24 -21.32 -28.00
CA VAL A 5 7.24 -20.60 -27.21
C VAL A 5 6.77 -21.42 -26.00
N ASN A 6 6.64 -22.74 -26.15
CA ASN A 6 6.19 -23.59 -25.04
C ASN A 6 7.26 -23.80 -23.94
N HIS A 7 8.54 -23.63 -24.28
CA HIS A 7 9.62 -23.65 -23.29
C HIS A 7 9.75 -22.32 -22.54
N THR A 8 9.57 -21.19 -23.23
CA THR A 8 9.64 -19.87 -22.59
C THR A 8 8.45 -19.61 -21.65
N THR A 9 7.25 -20.07 -21.99
CA THR A 9 6.07 -19.94 -21.12
C THR A 9 6.16 -20.77 -19.84
N ARG A 10 6.80 -21.96 -19.90
CA ARG A 10 7.01 -22.83 -18.74
C ARG A 10 7.98 -22.24 -17.70
N LEU A 11 8.97 -21.48 -18.16
CA LEU A 11 9.91 -20.76 -17.28
C LEU A 11 9.27 -19.53 -16.64
N LEU A 12 8.46 -18.79 -17.41
CA LEU A 12 7.79 -17.58 -16.93
C LEU A 12 6.75 -17.88 -15.83
N THR A 13 6.00 -18.97 -15.99
CA THR A 13 4.98 -19.40 -15.01
C THR A 13 5.59 -19.97 -13.73
N TRP A 14 6.71 -20.69 -13.81
CA TRP A 14 7.40 -21.22 -12.63
C TRP A 14 8.02 -20.09 -11.77
N THR A 15 8.56 -19.06 -12.43
CA THR A 15 9.12 -17.88 -11.74
C THR A 15 8.05 -17.08 -11.03
N SER A 16 6.88 -16.92 -11.67
CA SER A 16 5.73 -16.23 -11.06
C SER A 16 5.27 -16.96 -9.80
N HIS A 17 5.14 -18.29 -9.86
CA HIS A 17 4.71 -19.09 -8.70
C HIS A 17 5.70 -19.02 -7.52
N LEU A 18 7.02 -18.99 -7.80
CA LEU A 18 8.03 -18.76 -6.77
C LEU A 18 7.97 -17.35 -6.17
N ALA A 19 7.76 -16.32 -6.99
CA ALA A 19 7.67 -14.95 -6.51
C ALA A 19 6.55 -14.80 -5.48
N HIS A 20 5.38 -15.40 -5.72
CA HIS A 20 4.25 -15.37 -4.78
C HIS A 20 4.57 -16.04 -3.44
N ILE A 21 5.19 -17.23 -3.46
CA ILE A 21 5.59 -17.93 -2.23
C ILE A 21 6.56 -17.07 -1.41
N VAL A 22 7.52 -16.43 -2.08
CA VAL A 22 8.52 -15.58 -1.43
C VAL A 22 7.88 -14.31 -0.85
N ILE A 23 6.98 -13.64 -1.58
CA ILE A 23 6.29 -12.43 -1.12
C ILE A 23 5.41 -12.73 0.09
N SER A 24 4.62 -13.80 0.03
CA SER A 24 3.77 -14.24 1.16
C SER A 24 4.60 -14.54 2.41
N LEU A 25 5.71 -15.27 2.26
CA LEU A 25 6.62 -15.57 3.37
C LEU A 25 7.27 -14.29 3.94
N ALA A 26 7.66 -13.36 3.07
CA ALA A 26 8.23 -12.08 3.46
C ALA A 26 7.23 -11.23 4.27
N LEU A 27 5.96 -11.17 3.84
CA LEU A 27 4.91 -10.43 4.55
C LEU A 27 4.59 -11.00 5.94
N VAL A 28 4.50 -12.33 6.06
CA VAL A 28 4.28 -13.00 7.35
C VAL A 28 5.45 -12.75 8.30
N SER A 29 6.69 -12.92 7.81
CA SER A 29 7.89 -12.69 8.63
C SER A 29 8.06 -11.23 9.05
N ALA A 30 7.78 -10.27 8.16
CA ALA A 30 7.79 -8.84 8.47
C ALA A 30 6.76 -8.50 9.55
N THR A 31 5.56 -9.07 9.49
CA THR A 31 4.49 -8.83 10.49
C THR A 31 4.89 -9.33 11.87
N VAL A 32 5.52 -10.51 11.96
CA VAL A 32 6.05 -11.03 13.23
C VAL A 32 7.15 -10.13 13.78
N LEU A 33 8.09 -9.70 12.92
CA LEU A 33 9.18 -8.81 13.31
C LEU A 33 8.65 -7.47 13.86
N LEU A 34 7.71 -6.83 13.17
CA LEU A 34 7.10 -5.58 13.62
C LEU A 34 6.31 -5.76 14.92
N THR A 35 5.62 -6.88 15.09
CA THR A 35 4.91 -7.20 16.34
C THR A 35 5.88 -7.29 17.52
N THR A 36 7.04 -7.93 17.34
CA THR A 36 8.07 -7.98 18.38
C THR A 36 8.68 -6.60 18.67
N LEU A 37 8.86 -5.76 17.64
CA LEU A 37 9.38 -4.41 17.77
C LEU A 37 8.44 -3.52 18.59
N PHE A 38 7.13 -3.62 18.33
CA PHE A 38 6.10 -2.91 19.08
C PHE A 38 6.10 -3.28 20.57
N PHE A 39 6.24 -4.57 20.89
CA PHE A 39 6.31 -5.05 22.27
C PHE A 39 7.52 -4.50 23.02
N HIS A 40 8.68 -4.43 22.34
CA HIS A 40 9.90 -3.88 22.89
C HIS A 40 9.75 -2.38 23.21
N ASP A 41 9.12 -1.62 22.32
CA ASP A 41 8.91 -0.19 22.55
C ASP A 41 7.92 0.12 23.68
N ILE A 42 6.89 -0.70 23.85
CA ILE A 42 6.00 -0.62 25.02
C ILE A 42 6.80 -0.82 26.31
N TYR A 43 7.67 -1.83 26.35
CA TYR A 43 8.48 -2.10 27.53
C TYR A 43 9.44 -0.94 27.86
N LEU A 44 10.05 -0.33 26.84
CA LEU A 44 10.90 0.85 27.00
C LEU A 44 10.11 2.08 27.44
N ALA A 45 8.90 2.29 26.93
CA ALA A 45 8.03 3.41 27.30
C ALA A 45 7.67 3.39 28.79
N VAL A 46 7.46 2.20 29.37
CA VAL A 46 7.17 2.06 30.81
C VAL A 46 8.38 2.39 31.68
N THR A 47 9.60 2.12 31.17
CA THR A 47 10.85 2.28 31.93
C THR A 47 11.45 3.69 31.85
N SER A 48 11.18 4.44 30.77
CA SER A 48 11.77 5.77 30.53
C SER A 48 10.75 6.89 30.73
N HIS A 49 11.09 7.94 31.49
CA HIS A 49 10.21 9.08 31.83
C HIS A 49 9.73 9.94 30.63
N SER A 50 10.10 9.58 29.39
CA SER A 50 9.74 10.31 28.16
C SER A 50 8.61 9.61 27.39
N LEU A 51 7.45 9.50 28.04
CA LEU A 51 6.29 8.76 27.53
C LEU A 51 5.84 9.20 26.14
N ILE A 52 5.87 10.50 25.84
CA ILE A 52 5.42 11.04 24.55
C ILE A 52 6.28 10.54 23.39
N LYS A 53 7.61 10.51 23.55
CA LYS A 53 8.53 10.08 22.48
C LYS A 53 8.32 8.62 22.12
N SER A 54 8.24 7.76 23.14
CA SER A 54 8.03 6.32 22.94
C SER A 54 6.59 6.00 22.49
N PHE A 55 5.59 6.78 22.90
CA PHE A 55 4.21 6.64 22.44
C PHE A 55 4.06 6.97 20.95
N LEU A 56 4.62 8.11 20.49
CA LEU A 56 4.63 8.46 19.05
C LEU A 56 5.40 7.40 18.24
N HIS A 57 6.51 6.90 18.77
CA HIS A 57 7.28 5.83 18.14
C HIS A 57 6.48 4.54 17.99
N ALA A 58 5.81 4.10 19.06
CA ALA A 58 4.95 2.91 19.05
C ALA A 58 3.76 3.07 18.10
N LEU A 59 3.15 4.26 18.05
CA LEU A 59 2.07 4.57 17.11
C LEU A 59 2.55 4.49 15.65
N GLY A 60 3.76 4.98 15.37
CA GLY A 60 4.38 4.86 14.05
C GLY A 60 4.62 3.41 13.62
N ILE A 61 5.00 2.52 14.54
CA ILE A 61 5.15 1.08 14.25
C ILE A 61 3.79 0.40 14.13
N LEU A 62 2.79 0.82 14.90
CA LEU A 62 1.43 0.30 14.79
C LEU A 62 0.80 0.64 13.42
N LEU A 63 1.10 1.82 12.87
CA LEU A 63 0.72 2.16 11.48
C LEU A 63 1.43 1.27 10.45
N LEU A 64 2.70 0.92 10.66
CA LEU A 64 3.39 -0.07 9.81
C LEU A 64 2.78 -1.47 9.96
N LEU A 65 2.39 -1.86 11.16
CA LEU A 65 1.74 -3.15 11.39
C LEU A 65 0.40 -3.21 10.66
N TRP A 66 -0.38 -2.13 10.71
CA TRP A 66 -1.60 -1.98 9.95
C TRP A 66 -1.36 -2.11 8.44
N THR A 67 -0.36 -1.43 7.88
CA THR A 67 -0.08 -1.53 6.45
C THR A 67 0.36 -2.93 6.03
N MET A 68 1.16 -3.62 6.84
CA MET A 68 1.52 -5.02 6.55
C MET A 68 0.30 -5.94 6.56
N VAL A 69 -0.62 -5.75 7.50
CA VAL A 69 -1.89 -6.50 7.53
C VAL A 69 -2.73 -6.21 6.29
N GLU A 70 -2.80 -4.97 5.83
CA GLU A 70 -3.55 -4.60 4.62
C GLU A 70 -2.91 -5.17 3.33
N LEU A 71 -1.58 -5.23 3.28
CA LEU A 71 -0.85 -5.92 2.21
C LEU A 71 -1.09 -7.42 2.23
N ILE A 72 -1.09 -8.05 3.40
CA ILE A 72 -1.39 -9.48 3.53
C ILE A 72 -2.79 -9.78 3.03
N LYS A 73 -3.79 -8.97 3.40
CA LYS A 73 -5.16 -9.14 2.90
C LYS A 73 -5.22 -9.06 1.39
N THR A 74 -4.50 -8.12 0.80
CA THR A 74 -4.44 -7.94 -0.66
C THR A 74 -3.78 -9.14 -1.34
N GLU A 75 -2.67 -9.63 -0.80
CA GLU A 75 -1.99 -10.82 -1.31
C GLU A 75 -2.90 -12.07 -1.18
N LEU A 76 -3.64 -12.18 -0.08
CA LEU A 76 -4.55 -13.30 0.14
C LEU A 76 -5.79 -13.24 -0.78
N ASP A 77 -6.30 -12.04 -1.07
CA ASP A 77 -7.39 -11.83 -2.04
C ASP A 77 -6.95 -12.14 -3.47
N TYR A 78 -5.73 -11.74 -3.82
CA TYR A 78 -5.09 -12.11 -5.08
C TYR A 78 -4.97 -13.64 -5.23
N LEU A 79 -4.61 -14.34 -4.15
CA LEU A 79 -4.55 -15.82 -4.13
C LEU A 79 -5.92 -16.49 -4.28
N GLN A 80 -7.02 -15.82 -3.91
CA GLN A 80 -8.39 -16.32 -4.09
C GLN A 80 -8.93 -16.12 -5.52
N GLY A 81 -8.12 -15.56 -6.43
CA GLY A 81 -8.49 -15.31 -7.83
C GLY A 81 -9.01 -13.90 -8.10
N GLY A 82 -8.88 -12.98 -7.13
CA GLY A 82 -9.16 -11.55 -7.32
C GLY A 82 -8.08 -10.85 -8.14
N ALA A 83 -8.46 -9.83 -8.91
CA ALA A 83 -7.48 -8.95 -9.56
C ALA A 83 -6.90 -7.97 -8.51
N VAL A 84 -5.57 -7.75 -8.52
CA VAL A 84 -4.93 -6.79 -7.61
C VAL A 84 -5.48 -5.39 -7.86
N ASP A 85 -6.24 -4.85 -6.91
CA ASP A 85 -6.72 -3.48 -6.99
C ASP A 85 -5.57 -2.53 -6.65
N VAL A 86 -5.09 -1.80 -7.67
CA VAL A 86 -4.05 -0.77 -7.55
C VAL A 86 -4.41 0.27 -6.48
N ALA A 87 -5.70 0.43 -6.15
CA ALA A 87 -6.13 1.30 -5.07
C ALA A 87 -5.50 0.95 -3.71
N VAL A 88 -5.36 -0.34 -3.36
CA VAL A 88 -4.85 -0.75 -2.03
C VAL A 88 -3.36 -0.45 -1.90
N PHE A 89 -2.60 -0.60 -2.98
CA PHE A 89 -1.19 -0.25 -3.00
C PHE A 89 -0.97 1.25 -2.72
N ILE A 90 -1.82 2.11 -3.27
CA ILE A 90 -1.73 3.55 -3.05
C ILE A 90 -2.20 3.93 -1.64
N GLU A 91 -3.23 3.26 -1.12
CA GLU A 91 -3.68 3.42 0.27
C GLU A 91 -2.53 3.16 1.25
N VAL A 92 -1.80 2.05 1.04
CA VAL A 92 -0.64 1.73 1.89
C VAL A 92 0.50 2.73 1.71
N ALA A 93 0.80 3.14 0.47
CA ALA A 93 1.82 4.15 0.20
C ALA A 93 1.51 5.47 0.92
N LEU A 94 0.23 5.88 0.95
CA LEU A 94 -0.22 7.06 1.67
C LEU A 94 0.02 6.92 3.19
N VAL A 95 -0.34 5.78 3.79
CA VAL A 95 -0.15 5.54 5.24
C VAL A 95 1.33 5.59 5.63
N VAL A 96 2.23 5.04 4.81
CA VAL A 96 3.68 5.07 5.06
C VAL A 96 4.22 6.51 5.05
N ILE A 97 3.74 7.35 4.14
CA ILE A 97 4.14 8.76 4.09
C ILE A 97 3.59 9.54 5.28
N VAL A 98 2.33 9.27 5.66
CA VAL A 98 1.73 9.88 6.87
C VAL A 98 2.55 9.56 8.11
N ARG A 99 3.05 8.33 8.24
CA ARG A 99 3.94 7.94 9.33
C ARG A 99 5.22 8.78 9.37
N GLU A 100 5.89 8.97 8.24
CA GLU A 100 7.10 9.81 8.18
C GLU A 100 6.78 11.23 8.65
N VAL A 101 5.67 11.82 8.19
CA VAL A 101 5.24 13.17 8.60
C VAL A 101 4.97 13.27 10.11
N ILE A 102 4.36 12.25 10.72
CA ILE A 102 4.07 12.21 12.17
C ILE A 102 5.35 12.06 13.01
N MET A 103 6.39 11.39 12.49
CA MET A 103 7.64 11.15 13.22
C MET A 103 8.64 12.31 13.13
N LEU A 104 8.52 13.21 12.14
CA LEU A 104 9.42 14.38 11.97
C LEU A 104 9.53 15.32 13.20
N PRO A 105 8.44 15.75 13.87
CA PRO A 105 8.54 16.74 14.95
C PRO A 105 9.15 16.19 16.27
N VAL A 106 9.41 14.89 16.37
CA VAL A 106 9.90 14.26 17.62
C VAL A 106 11.42 14.34 17.80
N ALA A 107 12.16 14.69 16.73
CA ALA A 107 13.61 14.87 16.74
C ALA A 107 13.97 16.35 16.85
N GLU A 108 13.92 16.89 18.07
CA GLU A 108 14.65 18.07 18.57
C GLU A 108 14.77 19.34 17.69
N THR A 109 14.14 20.42 18.16
CA THR A 109 14.53 21.85 18.02
C THR A 109 14.84 22.41 16.62
N HIS A 110 13.84 23.06 16.03
CA HIS A 110 13.92 23.95 14.85
C HIS A 110 14.58 23.32 13.61
N PRO A 111 13.87 22.43 12.90
CA PRO A 111 14.27 22.07 11.55
C PRO A 111 14.27 23.34 10.70
N GLY A 112 15.31 23.54 9.88
CA GLY A 112 15.29 24.60 8.88
C GLY A 112 14.05 24.44 7.99
N TRP A 113 13.41 25.55 7.62
CA TRP A 113 12.20 25.59 6.78
C TRP A 113 12.28 24.71 5.51
N VAL A 114 13.49 24.45 5.04
CA VAL A 114 13.79 23.61 3.87
C VAL A 114 13.48 22.12 4.10
N GLU A 115 13.77 21.57 5.29
CA GLU A 115 13.59 20.14 5.55
C GLU A 115 12.11 19.79 5.73
N LEU A 116 11.38 20.62 6.49
CA LEU A 116 9.92 20.56 6.57
C LEU A 116 9.29 20.74 5.18
N GLY A 117 9.78 21.67 4.36
CA GLY A 117 9.30 21.89 2.99
C GLY A 117 9.52 20.67 2.08
N MET A 118 10.65 19.96 2.22
CA MET A 118 10.97 18.79 1.41
C MET A 118 10.04 17.60 1.72
N TRP A 119 9.82 17.30 3.00
CA TRP A 119 8.93 16.21 3.41
C TRP A 119 7.46 16.52 3.13
N THR A 120 7.03 17.77 3.38
CA THR A 120 5.67 18.21 3.05
C THR A 120 5.46 18.23 1.53
N GLY A 121 6.48 18.60 0.76
CA GLY A 121 6.48 18.54 -0.70
C GLY A 121 6.38 17.11 -1.24
N ALA A 122 7.13 16.17 -0.66
CA ALA A 122 7.02 14.74 -1.00
C ALA A 122 5.63 14.19 -0.68
N ALA A 123 5.06 14.53 0.48
CA ALA A 123 3.70 14.16 0.84
C ALA A 123 2.65 14.77 -0.10
N ALA A 124 2.80 16.04 -0.46
CA ALA A 124 1.93 16.72 -1.41
C ALA A 124 2.01 16.10 -2.81
N LEU A 125 3.20 15.73 -3.28
CA LEU A 125 3.41 15.10 -4.59
C LEU A 125 2.79 13.69 -4.65
N LEU A 126 2.92 12.91 -3.57
CA LEU A 126 2.27 11.60 -3.47
C LEU A 126 0.75 11.71 -3.35
N GLY A 127 0.25 12.69 -2.58
CA GLY A 127 -1.17 13.04 -2.55
C GLY A 127 -1.70 13.45 -3.92
N LEU A 128 -0.91 14.21 -4.69
CA LEU A 128 -1.26 14.60 -6.05
C LEU A 128 -1.28 13.38 -7.00
N THR A 129 -0.31 12.48 -6.88
CA THR A 129 -0.28 11.24 -7.67
C THR A 129 -1.52 10.37 -7.37
N TYR A 130 -1.90 10.24 -6.08
CA TYR A 130 -3.15 9.58 -5.71
C TYR A 130 -4.38 10.26 -6.33
N TYR A 131 -4.45 11.60 -6.27
CA TYR A 131 -5.54 12.35 -6.88
C TYR A 131 -5.66 12.10 -8.40
N PHE A 132 -4.54 12.05 -9.12
CA PHE A 132 -4.51 11.73 -10.55
C PHE A 132 -4.97 10.30 -10.84
N VAL A 133 -4.51 9.31 -10.07
CA VAL A 133 -4.95 7.92 -10.25
C VAL A 133 -6.45 7.77 -9.93
N ARG A 134 -6.92 8.37 -8.83
CA ARG A 134 -8.32 8.35 -8.42
C ARG A 134 -9.22 9.02 -9.46
N SER A 135 -8.80 10.16 -10.02
CA SER A 135 -9.56 10.86 -11.07
C SER A 135 -9.55 10.11 -12.42
N GLY A 136 -8.51 9.32 -12.70
CA GLY A 136 -8.47 8.41 -13.86
C GLY A 136 -9.49 7.27 -13.76
N GLN A 137 -9.65 6.65 -12.59
CA GLN A 137 -10.57 5.52 -12.41
C GLN A 137 -12.06 5.91 -12.53
N TYR A 138 -12.44 7.15 -12.19
CA TYR A 138 -13.82 7.64 -12.36
C TYR A 138 -14.29 7.65 -13.82
N ARG A 139 -13.36 7.86 -14.77
CA ARG A 139 -13.72 8.00 -16.20
C ARG A 139 -14.06 6.66 -16.85
N GLN A 140 -13.50 5.55 -16.37
CA GLN A 140 -13.66 4.22 -16.98
C GLN A 140 -14.97 3.52 -16.56
N ARG A 141 -15.49 3.81 -15.36
CA ARG A 141 -16.84 3.34 -14.96
C ARG A 141 -17.96 3.97 -15.79
N GLN A 142 -17.78 5.19 -16.30
CA GLN A 142 -18.78 5.87 -17.13
C GLN A 142 -18.83 5.35 -18.58
N SER A 143 -17.71 4.86 -19.12
CA SER A 143 -17.71 4.25 -20.46
C SER A 143 -18.46 2.92 -20.51
N VAL A 144 -18.46 2.14 -19.43
CA VAL A 144 -19.18 0.86 -19.36
C VAL A 144 -20.69 1.11 -19.22
N ALA A 145 -21.10 2.06 -18.36
CA ALA A 145 -22.51 2.42 -18.21
C ALA A 145 -23.15 3.04 -19.48
N ARG A 146 -22.34 3.62 -20.38
CA ARG A 146 -22.81 4.18 -21.65
C ARG A 146 -23.06 3.13 -22.74
N CYS A 147 -22.52 1.92 -22.61
CA CYS A 147 -22.78 0.84 -23.57
C CYS A 147 -24.14 0.17 -23.37
N ASP A 148 -24.66 0.13 -22.14
CA ASP A 148 -25.98 -0.46 -21.85
C ASP A 148 -27.15 0.38 -22.40
N ASP A 149 -27.03 1.72 -22.37
CA ASP A 149 -28.11 2.63 -22.81
C ASP A 149 -28.38 2.58 -24.33
N HIS A 150 -27.35 2.26 -25.12
CA HIS A 150 -27.51 2.11 -26.57
C HIS A 150 -28.18 0.79 -26.96
N GLN A 151 -28.11 -0.23 -26.11
CA GLN A 151 -28.67 -1.55 -26.42
C GLN A 151 -30.17 -1.61 -26.05
N THR A 152 -30.56 -1.01 -24.94
CA THR A 152 -31.98 -0.91 -24.54
C THR A 152 -32.78 -0.01 -25.48
N ASN A 153 -32.22 1.05 -26.05
CA ASN A 153 -32.96 1.92 -26.98
C ASN A 153 -33.18 1.31 -28.38
N GLY A 154 -32.45 0.24 -28.74
CA GLY A 154 -32.63 -0.47 -30.02
C GLY A 154 -33.73 -1.53 -29.99
N GLU A 155 -34.06 -2.08 -28.82
CA GLU A 155 -35.05 -3.16 -28.64
C GLU A 155 -36.49 -2.63 -28.52
N ASN A 156 -36.65 -1.31 -28.32
CA ASN A 156 -37.96 -0.66 -28.08
C ASN A 156 -38.60 -0.09 -29.37
N VAL A 157 -37.95 -0.27 -30.53
CA VAL A 157 -38.34 0.35 -31.81
C VAL A 157 -38.71 -0.72 -32.87
N GLN A 158 -38.84 -1.98 -32.47
CA GLN A 158 -39.48 -3.04 -33.27
C GLN A 158 -40.81 -3.44 -32.67
#